data_AF-A0A7S2M0X5-F1
#
_entry.id   AF-A0A7S2M0X5-F1
#
_cell.length_a   1.000
_cell.length_b   1.000
_cell.length_c   1.000
_cell.angle_alpha   90.00
_cell.angle_beta   90.00
_cell.angle_gamma   90.00
#
_symmetry.space_group_name_H-M   'P 1'
#
loop_
_entity.id
_entity.type
_entity.pdbx_description
1 polymer ?
#
loop_
_entity_poly.entity_id
_entity_poly.type
_entity_poly.pdbx_seq_one_letter_code
_entity_poly.pdbx_strand_id
1 'polypeptide(L)'
;FFVDDVTTFRISNYTNHDGIDQHFDFCILQLLLSIVGNVAKRRQTITTAYHSLKKGGYIYLSCSGVSDTINSNYKQLYERDYPATQEMYTYYSRGAHIDNILYSTHHFTVGEIT
;
A
#
# COMPACT_ATOMS: atom_id res chain seq x y z
N PHE A 1 0.16 -14.96 18.73
CA PHE A 1 0.72 -15.72 17.60
C PHE A 1 2.23 -15.68 17.76
N PHE A 2 2.85 -16.83 18.01
CA PHE A 2 4.32 -16.92 17.95
C PHE A 2 4.68 -17.12 16.48
N VAL A 3 5.48 -16.22 15.92
CA VAL A 3 6.09 -16.43 14.62
C VAL A 3 7.38 -17.20 14.92
N ASP A 4 7.31 -18.52 14.81
CA ASP A 4 8.53 -19.33 14.85
C ASP A 4 9.29 -19.14 13.53
N ASP A 5 10.62 -19.20 13.64
CA ASP A 5 11.65 -19.06 12.62
C ASP A 5 11.27 -18.34 11.30
N VAL A 6 11.44 -17.01 11.26
CA VAL A 6 11.39 -16.22 10.01
C VAL A 6 12.71 -16.36 9.26
N THR A 7 13.11 -17.59 8.89
CA THR A 7 14.39 -17.84 8.22
C THR A 7 14.34 -17.79 6.70
N THR A 8 13.14 -17.79 6.12
CA THR A 8 12.97 -17.80 4.67
C THR A 8 12.46 -16.47 4.16
N PHE A 9 13.31 -15.75 3.45
CA PHE A 9 12.93 -14.56 2.67
C PHE A 9 12.96 -14.91 1.19
N ARG A 10 11.87 -14.62 0.48
CA ARG A 10 11.79 -14.76 -0.98
C ARG A 10 11.47 -13.40 -1.58
N ILE A 11 12.35 -12.92 -2.45
CA ILE A 11 12.03 -11.78 -3.32
C ILE A 11 11.28 -12.35 -4.52
N SER A 12 10.05 -11.90 -4.73
CA SER A 12 9.24 -12.32 -5.88
C SER A 12 8.36 -11.17 -6.32
N ASN A 13 8.23 -11.02 -7.64
CA ASN A 13 7.33 -10.06 -8.26
C ASN A 13 6.20 -10.85 -8.92
N TYR A 14 5.03 -10.83 -8.29
CA TYR A 14 3.86 -11.52 -8.80
C TYR A 14 3.07 -10.56 -9.68
N THR A 15 3.41 -10.53 -10.96
CA THR A 15 2.64 -9.82 -11.99
C THR A 15 1.44 -10.64 -12.45
N ASN A 16 1.55 -11.98 -12.39
CA ASN A 16 0.51 -12.97 -12.62
C ASN A 16 0.43 -13.89 -11.39
N HIS A 17 -0.75 -14.44 -11.10
CA HIS A 17 -1.03 -15.29 -9.91
C HIS A 17 -0.32 -16.66 -9.95
N ASP A 18 0.47 -16.94 -10.99
CA ASP A 18 1.07 -18.24 -11.24
C ASP A 18 2.00 -18.66 -10.08
N GLY A 19 1.58 -19.71 -9.37
CA GLY A 19 2.41 -20.40 -8.38
C GLY A 19 2.35 -19.89 -6.94
N ILE A 20 1.35 -19.09 -6.58
CA ILE A 20 1.11 -18.69 -5.17
C ILE A 20 -0.28 -19.02 -4.64
N ASP A 21 -1.17 -19.56 -5.47
CA ASP A 21 -2.57 -19.77 -5.10
C ASP A 21 -2.72 -20.67 -3.88
N GLN A 22 -3.45 -20.18 -2.86
CA GLN A 22 -3.88 -20.95 -1.69
C GLN A 22 -2.74 -21.57 -0.85
N HIS A 23 -1.61 -20.88 -0.71
CA HIS A 23 -0.49 -21.34 0.11
C HIS A 23 -0.55 -20.86 1.57
N PHE A 24 -1.17 -19.71 1.84
CA PHE A 24 -1.06 -19.03 3.14
C PHE A 24 -2.38 -19.01 3.92
N ASP A 25 -2.32 -19.13 5.24
CA ASP A 25 -3.48 -18.96 6.13
C ASP A 25 -3.70 -17.47 6.52
N PHE A 26 -2.65 -16.66 6.43
CA PHE A 26 -2.65 -15.25 6.83
C PHE A 26 -1.72 -14.42 5.95
N CYS A 27 -2.12 -13.20 5.58
CA CYS A 27 -1.32 -12.25 4.81
C CYS A 27 -1.29 -10.89 5.51
N ILE A 28 -0.10 -10.28 5.63
CA ILE A 28 0.11 -8.98 6.27
C ILE A 28 0.52 -7.96 5.22
N LEU A 29 -0.29 -6.93 5.04
CA LEU A 29 0.01 -5.76 4.21
C LEU A 29 0.21 -4.54 5.11
N GLN A 30 1.36 -4.48 5.79
CA GLN A 30 1.67 -3.40 6.75
C GLN A 30 2.24 -2.18 6.03
N LEU A 31 1.46 -1.08 5.96
CA LEU A 31 1.79 0.20 5.31
C LEU A 31 2.18 0.09 3.82
N LEU A 32 2.05 -1.10 3.24
CA LEU A 32 2.45 -1.36 1.86
C LEU A 32 1.61 -0.56 0.88
N LEU A 33 0.28 -0.59 1.01
CA LEU A 33 -0.60 0.05 0.03
C LEU A 33 -0.40 1.57 -0.03
N SER A 34 0.08 2.20 1.04
CA SER A 34 0.38 3.63 1.05
C SER A 34 1.54 4.03 0.17
N ILE A 35 2.40 3.10 -0.26
CA ILE A 35 3.55 3.39 -1.15
C ILE A 35 3.47 2.66 -2.48
N VAL A 36 2.45 1.81 -2.68
CA VAL A 36 2.23 1.10 -3.93
C VAL A 36 1.55 2.01 -4.94
N GLY A 37 2.37 2.61 -5.81
CA GLY A 37 2.02 3.21 -7.10
C GLY A 37 0.63 3.86 -7.19
N ASN A 38 -0.15 3.45 -8.18
CA ASN A 38 -1.51 3.97 -8.44
C ASN A 38 -2.58 2.96 -8.02
N VAL A 39 -3.86 3.33 -8.17
CA VAL A 39 -5.02 2.51 -7.80
C VAL A 39 -4.97 1.11 -8.42
N ALA A 40 -4.58 1.00 -9.70
CA ALA A 40 -4.51 -0.28 -10.39
C ALA A 40 -3.49 -1.22 -9.73
N LYS A 41 -2.31 -0.71 -9.38
CA LYS A 41 -1.28 -1.49 -8.66
C LYS A 41 -1.75 -1.88 -7.26
N ARG A 42 -2.41 -0.99 -6.52
CA ARG A 42 -2.95 -1.32 -5.19
C ARG A 42 -4.00 -2.43 -5.26
N ARG A 43 -4.92 -2.35 -6.22
CA ARG A 43 -5.91 -3.40 -6.48
C ARG A 43 -5.24 -4.72 -6.80
N GLN A 44 -4.25 -4.71 -7.70
CA GLN A 44 -3.49 -5.91 -8.02
C GLN A 44 -2.79 -6.49 -6.79
N THR A 45 -2.19 -5.66 -5.92
CA THR A 45 -1.57 -6.13 -4.67
C THR A 45 -2.58 -6.83 -3.77
N ILE A 46 -3.77 -6.25 -3.56
CA ILE A 46 -4.83 -6.88 -2.76
C ILE A 46 -5.31 -8.19 -3.41
N THR A 47 -5.53 -8.19 -4.73
CA THR A 47 -5.95 -9.40 -5.46
C THR A 47 -4.91 -10.49 -5.32
N THR A 48 -3.62 -10.20 -5.54
CA THR A 48 -2.53 -11.15 -5.36
C THR A 48 -2.48 -11.70 -3.92
N ALA A 49 -2.62 -10.82 -2.91
CA ALA A 49 -2.68 -11.24 -1.51
C ALA A 49 -3.86 -12.20 -1.26
N TYR A 50 -5.05 -11.85 -1.77
CA TYR A 50 -6.25 -12.68 -1.66
C TYR A 50 -6.09 -14.05 -2.33
N HIS A 51 -5.57 -14.10 -3.56
CA HIS A 51 -5.34 -15.35 -4.29
C HIS A 51 -4.33 -16.26 -3.57
N SER A 52 -3.35 -15.67 -2.90
CA SER A 52 -2.36 -16.43 -2.15
C SER A 52 -2.89 -17.11 -0.88
N LEU A 53 -4.07 -16.67 -0.40
CA LEU A 53 -4.69 -17.23 0.78
C LEU A 53 -5.47 -18.51 0.48
N LYS A 54 -5.37 -19.47 1.39
CA LYS A 54 -6.29 -20.61 1.46
C LYS A 54 -7.72 -20.10 1.68
N LYS A 55 -8.69 -20.95 1.33
CA LYS A 55 -10.10 -20.67 1.65
C LYS A 55 -10.27 -20.45 3.16
N GLY A 56 -10.80 -19.28 3.53
CA GLY A 56 -10.99 -18.89 4.94
C GLY A 56 -9.77 -18.26 5.60
N GLY A 57 -8.68 -18.02 4.86
CA GLY A 57 -7.55 -17.24 5.33
C GLY A 57 -7.89 -15.75 5.53
N TYR A 58 -7.01 -15.04 6.23
CA TYR A 58 -7.24 -13.64 6.60
C TYR A 58 -6.17 -12.71 6.01
N ILE A 59 -6.60 -11.50 5.65
CA ILE A 59 -5.70 -10.38 5.34
C ILE A 59 -5.74 -9.41 6.52
N TYR A 60 -4.57 -9.08 7.04
CA TYR A 60 -4.37 -7.88 7.85
C TYR A 60 -3.89 -6.75 6.94
N LEU A 61 -4.61 -5.64 6.94
CA LEU A 61 -4.28 -4.44 6.17
C LEU A 61 -4.02 -3.27 7.12
N SER A 62 -2.87 -2.62 6.96
CA SER A 62 -2.56 -1.33 7.58
C SER A 62 -2.14 -0.34 6.50
N CYS A 63 -2.66 0.88 6.56
CA CYS A 63 -2.33 1.96 5.65
C CYS A 63 -2.41 3.31 6.38
N SER A 64 -1.76 4.33 5.81
CA SER A 64 -1.83 5.71 6.31
C SER A 64 -3.19 6.33 5.98
N GLY A 65 -3.84 6.94 6.97
CA GLY A 65 -5.12 7.62 6.78
C GLY A 65 -4.99 9.08 6.35
N VAL A 66 -6.00 9.59 5.65
CA VAL A 66 -6.12 11.02 5.35
C VAL A 66 -6.04 11.83 6.65
N SER A 67 -5.22 12.86 6.63
CA SER A 67 -4.81 13.61 7.83
C SER A 67 -4.86 15.13 7.61
N ASP A 68 -5.53 15.61 6.58
CA ASP A 68 -5.64 17.04 6.25
C ASP A 68 -6.40 17.86 7.31
N THR A 69 -7.36 17.25 7.98
CA THR A 69 -8.14 17.86 9.07
C THR A 69 -7.37 17.99 10.38
N ILE A 70 -6.32 17.19 10.57
CA ILE A 70 -5.53 17.14 11.81
C ILE A 70 -4.10 17.69 11.63
N ASN A 71 -3.62 17.80 10.39
CA ASN A 71 -2.28 18.28 10.07
C ASN A 71 -2.30 19.08 8.75
N SER A 72 -2.19 20.40 8.89
CA SER A 72 -2.21 21.35 7.76
C SER A 72 -1.07 21.13 6.75
N ASN A 73 0.05 20.53 7.17
CA ASN A 73 1.14 20.23 6.25
C ASN A 73 0.72 19.17 5.24
N TYR A 74 -0.02 18.14 5.67
CA TYR A 74 -0.54 17.13 4.74
C TYR A 74 -1.53 17.73 3.76
N LYS A 75 -2.42 18.63 4.21
CA LYS A 75 -3.31 19.36 3.31
C LYS A 75 -2.54 20.08 2.19
N GLN A 76 -1.50 20.83 2.56
CA GLN A 76 -0.65 21.52 1.60
C GLN A 76 0.09 20.55 0.65
N LEU A 77 0.53 19.40 1.15
CA LEU A 77 1.16 18.37 0.30
C LEU A 77 0.19 17.84 -0.76
N TYR A 78 -1.03 17.51 -0.36
CA TYR A 78 -2.06 17.01 -1.29
C TYR A 78 -2.40 18.05 -2.35
N GLU A 79 -2.65 19.30 -1.94
CA GLU A 79 -2.99 20.40 -2.86
C GLU A 79 -1.85 20.68 -3.85
N ARG A 80 -0.60 20.67 -3.37
CA ARG A 80 0.58 20.92 -4.22
C ARG A 80 0.78 19.83 -5.27
N ASP A 81 0.62 18.57 -4.88
CA ASP A 81 1.03 17.44 -5.71
C ASP A 81 -0.12 16.93 -6.59
N TYR A 82 -1.38 17.27 -6.27
CA TYR A 82 -2.57 16.87 -7.05
C TYR A 82 -2.47 17.12 -8.57
N PRO A 83 -1.96 18.27 -9.06
CA PRO A 83 -1.83 18.50 -10.51
C PRO A 83 -0.95 17.46 -11.21
N ALA A 84 0.00 16.86 -10.51
CA ALA A 84 0.90 15.84 -11.05
C ALA A 84 0.40 14.41 -10.77
N THR A 85 -0.15 14.16 -9.58
CA THR A 85 -0.60 12.82 -9.17
C THR A 85 -1.96 12.47 -9.76
N GLN A 86 -2.81 13.45 -10.03
CA GLN A 86 -4.19 13.29 -10.51
C GLN A 86 -5.03 12.37 -9.61
N GLU A 87 -4.63 12.23 -8.36
CA GLU A 87 -5.27 11.39 -7.36
C GLU A 87 -5.30 12.13 -6.02
N MET A 88 -6.50 12.36 -5.50
CA MET A 88 -6.67 13.04 -4.21
C MET A 88 -5.97 12.25 -3.10
N TYR A 89 -5.35 12.99 -2.18
CA TYR A 89 -4.59 12.44 -1.05
C TYR A 89 -3.34 11.63 -1.44
N THR A 90 -2.95 11.64 -2.72
CA THR A 90 -1.63 11.18 -3.18
C THR A 90 -0.67 12.35 -3.26
N TYR A 91 0.50 12.20 -2.63
CA TYR A 91 1.59 13.18 -2.65
C TYR A 91 2.93 12.49 -2.93
N TYR A 92 3.99 13.26 -3.20
CA TYR A 92 5.33 12.73 -3.37
C TYR A 92 6.15 12.82 -2.09
N SER A 93 6.68 11.68 -1.66
CA SER A 93 7.78 11.62 -0.71
C SER A 93 9.05 12.12 -1.39
N ARG A 94 9.76 13.04 -0.73
CA ARG A 94 10.92 13.76 -1.29
C ARG A 94 12.15 13.55 -0.43
N GLY A 95 13.31 13.56 -1.09
CA GLY A 95 14.62 13.55 -0.43
C GLY A 95 14.98 14.91 0.17
N ALA A 96 16.27 15.13 0.41
CA ALA A 96 16.79 16.38 0.98
C ALA A 96 16.44 17.65 0.18
N HIS A 97 16.16 17.50 -1.12
CA HIS A 97 15.75 18.58 -2.01
C HIS A 97 14.30 18.36 -2.48
N ILE A 98 13.56 19.47 -2.63
CA ILE A 98 12.13 19.43 -2.96
C ILE A 98 11.84 18.80 -4.33
N ASP A 99 12.78 18.92 -5.28
CA ASP A 99 12.64 18.36 -6.62
C ASP A 99 13.07 16.88 -6.71
N ASN A 100 13.68 16.35 -5.65
CA ASN A 100 14.08 14.95 -5.59
C ASN A 100 12.90 14.08 -5.12
N ILE A 101 12.00 13.77 -6.04
CA ILE A 101 10.89 12.85 -5.81
C ILE A 101 11.43 11.42 -5.70
N LEU A 102 11.15 10.77 -4.57
CA LEU A 102 11.56 9.38 -4.33
C LEU A 102 10.47 8.39 -4.77
N TYR A 103 9.23 8.63 -4.33
CA TYR A 103 8.06 7.80 -4.65
C TYR A 103 6.77 8.54 -4.31
N SER A 104 5.64 8.06 -4.83
CA SER A 104 4.31 8.54 -4.45
C SER A 104 3.82 7.83 -3.18
N THR A 105 3.14 8.58 -2.32
CA THR A 105 2.49 8.09 -1.12
C THR A 105 1.02 8.44 -1.17
N HIS A 106 0.15 7.48 -0.87
CA HIS A 106 -1.29 7.65 -0.84
C HIS A 106 -1.82 7.44 0.58
N HIS A 107 -2.64 8.40 1.02
CA HIS A 107 -3.37 8.33 2.28
C HIS A 107 -4.83 8.02 2.00
N PHE A 108 -5.37 7.04 2.72
CA PHE A 108 -6.70 6.49 2.46
C PHE A 108 -7.76 7.16 3.32
N THR A 109 -8.90 7.46 2.72
CA THR A 109 -10.14 7.69 3.43
C THR A 109 -10.71 6.36 3.93
N VAL A 110 -11.60 6.41 4.92
CA VAL A 110 -12.30 5.20 5.39
C VAL A 110 -13.08 4.54 4.25
N GLY A 111 -13.76 5.34 3.41
CA GLY A 111 -14.56 4.82 2.30
C GLY A 111 -13.77 4.16 1.17
N GLU A 112 -12.45 4.37 1.09
CA GLU A 112 -11.60 3.68 0.11
C GLU A 112 -11.17 2.27 0.56
N ILE A 113 -11.24 1.99 1.86
CA ILE A 113 -10.74 0.75 2.47
C ILE A 113 -11.84 -0.15 3.05
N THR A 114 -13.10 0.30 3.01
CA THR A 114 -14.30 -0.44 3.45
C THR A 114 -15.24 -0.68 2.29
#